data_AF-A0A5T7Y508-F1
#
_entry.id   AF-A0A5T7Y508-F1
#
_cell.length_a   1.000
_cell.length_b   1.000
_cell.length_c   1.000
_cell.angle_alpha   90.00
_cell.angle_beta   90.00
_cell.angle_gamma   90.00
#
_symmetry.space_group_name_H-M   'P 1'
#
loop_
_entity.id
_entity.type
_entity.pdbx_description
1 polymer ?
#
loop_
_entity_poly.entity_id
_entity_poly.type
_entity_poly.pdbx_seq_one_letter_code
_entity_poly.pdbx_strand_id
1 'polypeptide(L)' 'MMPEYGNALLCLALGVALLLSVYPLWGAARGDARMMASAGVFAWLLFICVAGAFFVLVHAFVV' A
#
# COMPACT_ATOMS: atom_id res chain seq x y z
N MET A 1 -6.21 18.75 12.42
CA MET A 1 -5.92 17.31 12.50
C MET A 1 -5.79 16.68 11.10
N MET A 2 -5.27 17.43 10.12
CA MET A 2 -5.13 16.98 8.73
C MET A 2 -3.87 16.11 8.49
N PRO A 3 -2.70 16.39 9.12
CA PRO A 3 -1.50 15.55 8.95
C PRO A 3 -1.63 14.13 9.52
N GLU A 4 -2.44 13.94 10.55
CA GLU A 4 -2.64 12.63 11.19
C GLU A 4 -3.24 11.61 10.22
N TYR A 5 -4.16 12.05 9.35
CA TYR A 5 -4.72 11.20 8.29
C TYR A 5 -3.67 10.78 7.28
N GLY A 6 -2.78 11.70 6.91
CA GLY A 6 -1.66 11.41 6.03
C GLY A 6 -0.73 10.33 6.60
N ASN A 7 -0.37 10.45 7.88
CA ASN A 7 0.44 9.44 8.56
C ASN A 7 -0.30 8.09 8.70
N ALA A 8 -1.61 8.11 8.97
CA ALA A 8 -2.41 6.88 9.00
C ALA A 8 -2.41 6.16 7.63
N LEU A 9 -2.53 6.90 6.52
CA LEU A 9 -2.42 6.38 5.16
C LEU A 9 -1.02 5.78 4.88
N LEU A 10 0.05 6.40 5.38
CA LEU A 10 1.41 5.85 5.28
C LEU A 10 1.58 4.56 6.09
N CYS A 11 1.03 4.48 7.29
CA CYS A 11 1.02 3.24 8.08
C CYS A 11 0.28 2.10 7.37
N LEU A 12 -0.87 2.40 6.75
CA LEU A 12 -1.60 1.44 5.93
C LEU A 12 -0.77 1.02 4.70
N ALA A 13 -0.14 1.97 4.01
CA ALA A 13 0.74 1.69 2.88
C ALA A 13 1.87 0.72 3.29
N LEU A 14 2.49 0.93 4.45
CA LEU A 14 3.52 0.03 4.97
C LEU A 14 2.98 -1.39 5.17
N GLY A 15 1.80 -1.56 5.79
CA GLY A 15 1.16 -2.86 5.97
C GLY A 15 0.88 -3.56 4.63
N VAL A 16 0.38 -2.82 3.64
CA VAL A 16 0.10 -3.34 2.30
C VAL A 16 1.39 -3.69 1.56
N ALA A 17 2.46 -2.90 1.71
CA ALA A 17 3.77 -3.20 1.12
C ALA A 17 4.36 -4.50 1.68
N LEU A 18 4.22 -4.74 2.99
CA LEU A 18 4.65 -5.99 3.61
C LEU A 18 3.84 -7.18 3.08
N LEU A 19 2.51 -7.04 2.96
CA LEU A 19 1.65 -8.07 2.38
C LEU A 19 1.99 -8.36 0.91
N LEU A 20 2.20 -7.31 0.11
CA LEU A 20 2.62 -7.40 -1.29
C LEU A 20 3.97 -8.09 -1.43
N SER A 21 4.89 -7.86 -0.48
CA SER A 21 6.20 -8.51 -0.48
C SER A 21 6.07 -9.99 -0.14
N VAL A 22 5.37 -10.34 0.93
CA VAL A 22 5.36 -11.72 1.45
C VAL A 22 4.40 -12.62 0.69
N TYR A 23 3.15 -12.21 0.47
CA TYR A 23 2.06 -13.11 0.05
C TYR A 23 2.20 -13.62 -1.40
N PRO A 24 2.46 -12.77 -2.41
CA PRO A 24 2.69 -13.24 -3.78
C PRO A 24 3.99 -14.02 -3.94
N LEU A 25 5.06 -13.67 -3.20
CA LEU A 25 6.32 -14.41 -3.22
C LEU A 25 6.16 -15.81 -2.62
N TRP A 26 5.39 -15.93 -1.54
CA TRP A 26 5.00 -17.22 -1.00
C TRP A 26 4.23 -18.05 -2.04
N GLY A 27 3.29 -17.41 -2.76
CA GLY A 27 2.60 -18.01 -3.90
C GLY A 27 3.53 -18.54 -4.97
N ALA A 28 4.56 -17.76 -5.35
CA ALA A 28 5.57 -18.17 -6.30
C ALA A 28 6.38 -19.39 -5.82
N ALA A 29 6.72 -19.45 -4.53
CA ALA A 29 7.43 -20.58 -3.93
C ALA A 29 6.59 -21.87 -3.91
N ARG A 30 5.25 -21.76 -3.78
CA ARG A 30 4.32 -22.91 -3.82
C ARG A 30 3.81 -23.27 -5.21
N GLY A 31 4.03 -22.42 -6.21
CA GLY A 31 3.42 -22.58 -7.54
C GLY A 31 1.93 -22.23 -7.59
N ASP A 32 1.43 -21.47 -6.59
CA ASP A 32 0.02 -21.10 -6.49
C ASP A 32 -0.28 -19.83 -7.30
N ALA A 33 -0.79 -19.99 -8.52
CA ALA A 33 -1.11 -18.88 -9.43
C ALA A 33 -2.11 -17.86 -8.84
N ARG A 34 -3.04 -18.31 -7.99
CA ARG A 34 -4.01 -17.43 -7.31
C ARG A 34 -3.34 -16.45 -6.35
N MET A 35 -2.32 -16.93 -5.62
CA MET A 35 -1.54 -16.07 -4.71
C MET A 35 -0.68 -15.09 -5.50
N MET A 36 -0.09 -15.50 -6.62
CA MET A 36 0.66 -14.60 -7.50
C MET A 36 -0.22 -13.51 -8.12
N ALA A 37 -1.44 -13.84 -8.54
CA ALA A 37 -2.39 -12.87 -9.11
C ALA A 37 -2.80 -11.78 -8.11
N SER A 38 -2.73 -12.04 -6.81
CA SER A 38 -3.03 -11.03 -5.77
C SER A 38 -2.02 -9.86 -5.74
N ALA A 39 -0.83 -10.01 -6.34
CA ALA A 39 0.17 -8.95 -6.43
C ALA A 39 -0.37 -7.68 -7.10
N GLY A 40 -1.17 -7.83 -8.15
CA GLY A 40 -1.76 -6.69 -8.86
C GLY A 40 -2.70 -5.87 -7.98
N VAL A 41 -3.54 -6.56 -7.20
CA VAL A 41 -4.49 -5.93 -6.27
C VAL A 41 -3.74 -5.19 -5.16
N PHE A 42 -2.74 -5.84 -4.56
CA PHE A 42 -1.94 -5.22 -3.50
C PHE A 42 -1.09 -4.04 -4.01
N ALA A 43 -0.57 -4.10 -5.23
CA ALA A 43 0.14 -2.98 -5.84
C ALA A 43 -0.77 -1.76 -6.06
N TRP A 44 -2.00 -1.99 -6.54
CA TRP A 44 -2.99 -0.92 -6.71
C TRP A 44 -3.41 -0.31 -5.36
N LEU A 45 -3.62 -1.15 -4.34
CA LEU A 45 -3.95 -0.70 -3.00
C LEU A 45 -2.81 0.14 -2.39
N LEU A 46 -1.56 -0.32 -2.53
CA LEU A 46 -0.37 0.41 -2.09
C LEU A 46 -0.29 1.79 -2.76
N PHE A 47 -0.51 1.83 -4.08
CA PHE A 47 -0.49 3.07 -4.84
C PHE A 47 -1.54 4.06 -4.34
N ILE A 48 -2.78 3.63 -4.12
CA ILE A 48 -3.85 4.49 -3.57
C ILE A 48 -3.45 5.02 -2.18
N CYS A 49 -2.95 4.17 -1.29
CA CYS A 49 -2.55 4.61 0.05
C CYS A 49 -1.43 5.66 0.00
N VAL A 50 -0.40 5.44 -0.82
CA VAL A 50 0.72 6.39 -0.94
C VAL A 50 0.30 7.68 -1.64
N ALA A 51 -0.46 7.60 -2.73
CA ALA A 51 -0.98 8.79 -3.43
C ALA A 51 -1.91 9.61 -2.53
N GLY A 52 -2.81 8.95 -1.80
CA GLY A 52 -3.69 9.58 -0.82
C GLY A 52 -2.91 10.26 0.30
N ALA A 53 -1.91 9.59 0.88
CA ALA A 53 -1.01 10.20 1.85
C ALA A 53 -0.33 11.45 1.29
N PHE A 54 0.24 11.34 0.08
CA PHE A 54 0.92 12.45 -0.59
C PHE A 54 0.00 13.67 -0.74
N PHE A 55 -1.21 13.50 -1.30
CA PHE A 55 -2.15 14.62 -1.47
C PHE A 55 -2.55 15.25 -0.13
N VAL A 56 -2.82 14.44 0.90
CA VAL A 56 -3.20 14.93 2.23
C VAL A 56 -2.06 15.72 2.88
N LEU A 57 -0.83 15.19 2.85
CA LEU A 57 0.33 15.90 3.42
C LEU A 57 0.63 17.17 2.62
N VAL A 58 0.63 17.13 1.29
CA VAL A 58 0.87 18.32 0.46
C VAL A 58 -0.15 19.40 0.77
N HIS A 59 -1.44 19.06 0.83
CA HIS A 59 -2.48 20.02 1.20
C HIS A 59 -2.33 20.53 2.64
N ALA A 60 -1.80 19.73 3.58
CA ALA A 60 -1.60 20.15 4.96
C ALA A 60 -0.38 21.06 5.18
N PHE A 61 0.64 20.98 4.31
CA PHE A 61 1.91 21.69 4.47
C PHE A 61 2.13 22.82 3.46
N VAL A 62 1.48 22.78 2.30
CA VAL A 62 1.66 23.77 1.23
C VAL A 62 0.53 24.80 1.20
N VAL A 63 -0.69 24.41 1.59
CA VAL A 63 -1.89 25.26 1.65
C VAL A 63 -2.14 25.70 3.09
#